data_AF-A0A258XGN1-F1
#
_entry.id   AF-A0A258XGN1-F1
#
_cell.length_a   1.000
_cell.length_b   1.000
_cell.length_c   1.000
_cell.angle_alpha   90.00
_cell.angle_beta   90.00
_cell.angle_gamma   90.00
#
_symmetry.space_group_name_H-M   'P 1'
#
loop_
_entity.id
_entity.type
_entity.pdbx_description
1 polymer ?
#
loop_
_entity_poly.entity_id
_entity_poly.type
_entity_poly.pdbx_seq_one_letter_code
_entity_poly.pdbx_strand_id
1 'polypeptide(L)'
;SGVDLAQFRRWYEQAGTPKVTVTMALEGTTLTLTLTQSMAPTPGQMVKQPMVIPLRTALFDRTTGTHRGEELLVLTQAEQTFTFEGFDALPVLSINRGFSAPVEVVAPVTTDDLVFLARHDDDPFARYEAMQQLIVRYLVGAVAGTLENREASRDAIGAAMGAILDDAALDDLMRGELLILPGEAYLAEQLTCADPTRIFAEREGLKRWLGETLLAKWLSLHDRCSAVPYSLDAAARGARKCKTQALVYLAATDPAEAAARAKAQYDAATNMTDRQGALMVLCSLDCPERESALADFHARFEGNMLVIDKWFSLQAGSLNPKVTEHVKALSQHADFTMTNPNRVRALWMAYAANAQGFHREGGEGYRLIADLILKLDPINGNVAARFVPPLGRWKKVDEARAALMRAELERIAAAPSLSRDVREQVTKSLEA
;
A
#
# COMPACT_ATOMS: atom_id res chain seq x y z
N SER A 1 -12.51 -32.85 -15.81
CA SER A 1 -13.50 -31.81 -15.47
C SER A 1 -14.64 -31.72 -16.47
N GLY A 2 -14.46 -31.98 -17.78
CA GLY A 2 -15.56 -31.94 -18.76
C GLY A 2 -16.07 -30.53 -19.10
N VAL A 3 -15.46 -29.50 -18.52
CA VAL A 3 -15.78 -28.08 -18.75
C VAL A 3 -15.12 -27.62 -20.04
N ASP A 4 -15.87 -26.97 -20.94
CA ASP A 4 -15.32 -26.32 -22.12
C ASP A 4 -14.56 -25.04 -21.73
N LEU A 5 -13.29 -24.99 -22.11
CA LEU A 5 -12.38 -23.87 -21.82
C LEU A 5 -12.02 -23.09 -23.09
N ALA A 6 -12.71 -23.31 -24.22
CA ALA A 6 -12.42 -22.64 -25.47
C ALA A 6 -12.46 -21.11 -25.34
N GLN A 7 -13.52 -20.55 -24.74
CA GLN A 7 -13.61 -19.11 -24.48
C GLN A 7 -12.63 -18.65 -23.38
N PHE A 8 -12.34 -19.50 -22.39
CA PHE A 8 -11.42 -19.18 -21.30
C PHE A 8 -9.99 -18.91 -21.81
N ARG A 9 -9.59 -19.50 -22.96
CA ARG A 9 -8.28 -19.23 -23.60
C ARG A 9 -8.04 -17.76 -23.93
N ARG A 10 -9.10 -16.94 -24.03
CA ARG A 10 -8.96 -15.49 -24.23
C ARG A 10 -8.12 -14.80 -23.14
N TRP A 11 -8.04 -15.36 -21.92
CA TRP A 11 -7.12 -14.91 -20.86
C TRP A 11 -5.64 -14.96 -21.24
N TYR A 12 -5.25 -15.82 -22.19
CA TYR A 12 -3.89 -15.92 -22.69
C TYR A 12 -3.65 -15.08 -23.95
N GLU A 13 -4.72 -14.61 -24.60
CA GLU A 13 -4.67 -13.96 -25.92
C GLU A 13 -4.88 -12.45 -25.81
N GLN A 14 -5.63 -11.99 -24.81
CA GLN A 14 -5.98 -10.58 -24.66
C GLN A 14 -5.25 -9.94 -23.48
N ALA A 15 -4.45 -8.91 -23.78
CA ALA A 15 -3.81 -8.08 -22.76
C ALA A 15 -4.78 -7.03 -22.20
N GLY A 16 -4.48 -6.53 -21.01
CA GLY A 16 -5.30 -5.54 -20.30
C GLY A 16 -6.12 -6.15 -19.18
N THR A 17 -6.67 -5.28 -18.33
CA THR A 17 -7.50 -5.67 -17.20
C THR A 17 -8.97 -5.47 -17.58
N PRO A 18 -9.81 -6.52 -17.56
CA PRO A 18 -11.24 -6.34 -17.78
C PRO A 18 -11.87 -5.53 -16.65
N LYS A 19 -12.88 -4.73 -17.01
CA LYS A 19 -13.73 -3.98 -16.09
C LYS A 19 -15.13 -4.59 -16.10
N VAL A 20 -15.63 -4.96 -14.93
CA VAL A 20 -16.98 -5.46 -14.71
C VAL A 20 -17.79 -4.39 -13.99
N THR A 21 -18.81 -3.86 -14.64
CA THR A 21 -19.80 -2.98 -14.03
C THR A 21 -20.97 -3.82 -13.54
N VAL A 22 -21.42 -3.58 -12.32
CA VAL A 22 -22.57 -4.26 -11.69
C VAL A 22 -23.67 -3.23 -11.46
N THR A 23 -24.90 -3.58 -11.80
CA THR A 23 -26.09 -2.87 -11.34
C THR A 23 -27.01 -3.81 -10.58
N MET A 24 -27.76 -3.25 -9.63
CA MET A 24 -28.65 -4.00 -8.74
C MET A 24 -30.05 -3.40 -8.80
N ALA A 25 -31.06 -4.24 -8.92
CA ALA A 25 -32.47 -3.85 -8.82
C ALA A 25 -33.24 -4.90 -8.01
N LEU A 26 -34.16 -4.46 -7.16
CA LEU A 26 -35.08 -5.33 -6.42
C LEU A 26 -36.51 -5.02 -6.86
N GLU A 27 -37.19 -6.01 -7.42
CA GLU A 27 -38.59 -5.91 -7.83
C GLU A 27 -39.41 -6.96 -7.07
N GLY A 28 -40.30 -6.52 -6.19
CA GLY A 28 -40.96 -7.41 -5.23
C GLY A 28 -39.93 -8.08 -4.33
N THR A 29 -39.79 -9.40 -4.42
CA THR A 29 -38.78 -10.19 -3.69
C THR A 29 -37.61 -10.65 -4.56
N THR A 30 -37.61 -10.28 -5.84
CA THR A 30 -36.62 -10.75 -6.82
C THR A 30 -35.51 -9.72 -6.98
N LEU A 31 -34.32 -10.06 -6.50
CA LEU A 31 -33.10 -9.30 -6.76
C LEU A 31 -32.57 -9.66 -8.15
N THR A 32 -32.20 -8.64 -8.91
CA THR A 32 -31.57 -8.76 -10.22
C THR A 32 -30.20 -8.08 -10.20
N LEU A 33 -29.15 -8.84 -10.53
CA LEU A 33 -27.80 -8.33 -10.79
C LEU A 33 -27.54 -8.33 -12.30
N THR A 34 -27.29 -7.17 -12.88
CA THR A 34 -26.83 -7.07 -14.28
C THR A 34 -25.35 -6.73 -14.29
N LEU A 35 -24.56 -7.62 -14.90
CA LEU A 35 -23.12 -7.51 -15.01
C LEU A 35 -22.73 -7.23 -16.45
N THR A 36 -21.95 -6.16 -16.67
CA THR A 36 -21.43 -5.77 -17.97
C THR A 36 -19.90 -5.83 -17.94
N GLN A 37 -19.27 -6.53 -18.87
CA GLN A 37 -17.81 -6.52 -19.01
C GLN A 37 -17.36 -5.68 -20.20
N SER A 38 -16.26 -4.95 -19.98
CA SER A 38 -15.56 -4.19 -21.00
C SER A 38 -14.05 -4.29 -20.78
N MET A 39 -13.26 -3.97 -21.79
CA MET A 39 -11.81 -3.89 -21.64
C MET A 39 -11.25 -2.84 -22.61
N ALA A 40 -10.39 -1.97 -22.10
CA ALA A 40 -9.78 -0.91 -22.91
C ALA A 40 -8.82 -1.51 -23.97
N PRO A 41 -8.67 -0.85 -25.13
CA PRO A 41 -7.64 -1.17 -26.11
C PRO A 41 -6.24 -1.20 -25.48
N THR A 42 -5.37 -2.08 -25.96
CA THR A 42 -3.95 -2.10 -25.60
C THR A 42 -3.09 -2.00 -26.86
N PRO A 43 -1.80 -1.60 -26.78
CA PRO A 43 -0.92 -1.55 -27.95
C PRO A 43 -0.95 -2.89 -28.72
N GLY A 44 -1.21 -2.83 -30.03
CA GLY A 44 -1.33 -4.02 -30.89
C GLY A 44 -2.65 -4.82 -30.76
N GLN A 45 -3.56 -4.44 -29.86
CA GLN A 45 -4.85 -5.11 -29.66
C GLN A 45 -5.98 -4.09 -29.44
N MET A 46 -6.51 -3.55 -30.55
CA MET A 46 -7.56 -2.52 -30.51
C MET A 46 -8.97 -3.07 -30.22
N VAL A 47 -9.23 -4.31 -30.63
CA VAL A 47 -10.53 -4.98 -30.46
C VAL A 47 -10.42 -6.00 -29.33
N LYS A 48 -11.34 -5.93 -28.36
CA LYS A 48 -11.41 -6.85 -27.22
C LYS A 48 -12.70 -7.67 -27.28
N GLN A 49 -12.62 -8.95 -26.98
CA GLN A 49 -13.75 -9.87 -26.92
C GLN A 49 -14.14 -10.17 -25.47
N PRO A 50 -15.42 -10.49 -25.18
CA PRO A 50 -15.86 -10.90 -23.85
C PRO A 50 -15.09 -12.11 -23.31
N MET A 51 -14.61 -12.02 -22.08
CA MET A 51 -13.88 -13.05 -21.36
C MET A 51 -14.85 -13.98 -20.62
N VAL A 52 -14.35 -15.11 -20.13
CA VAL A 52 -15.03 -15.90 -19.09
C VAL A 52 -14.54 -15.40 -17.74
N ILE A 53 -15.40 -14.72 -16.98
CA ILE A 53 -15.08 -14.07 -15.71
C ILE A 53 -15.91 -14.73 -14.60
N PRO A 54 -15.31 -15.65 -13.81
CA PRO A 54 -15.96 -16.24 -12.64
C PRO A 54 -15.89 -15.29 -11.44
N LEU A 55 -17.05 -14.91 -10.90
CA LEU A 55 -17.18 -13.97 -9.79
C LEU A 55 -17.86 -14.67 -8.60
N ARG A 56 -17.06 -15.03 -7.58
CA ARG A 56 -17.59 -15.50 -6.30
C ARG A 56 -18.31 -14.35 -5.61
N THR A 57 -19.56 -14.60 -5.22
CA THR A 57 -20.49 -13.56 -4.78
C THR A 57 -21.27 -14.04 -3.56
N ALA A 58 -21.47 -13.17 -2.59
CA ALA A 58 -22.37 -13.36 -1.47
C ALA A 58 -23.29 -12.13 -1.33
N LEU A 59 -24.54 -12.39 -0.94
CA LEU A 59 -25.58 -11.39 -0.77
C LEU A 59 -25.99 -11.36 0.69
N PHE A 60 -25.59 -10.31 1.40
CA PHE A 60 -25.80 -10.19 2.83
C PHE A 60 -27.13 -9.50 3.14
N ASP A 61 -27.85 -10.06 4.11
CA ASP A 61 -28.95 -9.39 4.77
C ASP A 61 -28.39 -8.36 5.76
N ARG A 62 -28.80 -7.10 5.56
CA ARG A 62 -28.28 -5.95 6.30
C ARG A 62 -28.64 -5.96 7.79
N THR A 63 -29.74 -6.62 8.15
CA THR A 63 -30.28 -6.64 9.52
C THR A 63 -29.59 -7.70 10.36
N THR A 64 -29.42 -8.90 9.78
CA THR A 64 -28.85 -10.05 10.47
C THR A 64 -27.32 -10.10 10.38
N GLY A 65 -26.73 -9.43 9.38
CA GLY A 65 -25.29 -9.52 9.13
C GLY A 65 -24.86 -10.84 8.45
N THR A 66 -25.80 -11.65 7.97
CA THR A 66 -25.54 -12.99 7.40
C THR A 66 -25.87 -13.03 5.92
N HIS A 67 -25.31 -14.01 5.19
CA HIS A 67 -25.61 -14.26 3.78
C HIS A 67 -26.12 -15.70 3.56
N ARG A 68 -26.78 -15.96 2.43
CA ARG A 68 -27.41 -17.27 2.11
C ARG A 68 -26.44 -18.32 1.54
N GLY A 69 -25.13 -18.11 1.68
CA GLY A 69 -24.09 -18.88 1.01
C GLY A 69 -23.38 -18.10 -0.09
N GLU A 70 -22.33 -18.70 -0.66
CA GLU A 70 -21.60 -18.16 -1.80
C GLU A 70 -22.15 -18.73 -3.12
N GLU A 71 -22.23 -17.89 -4.14
CA GLU A 71 -22.57 -18.27 -5.51
C GLU A 71 -21.44 -17.90 -6.47
N LEU A 72 -21.25 -18.71 -7.52
CA LEU A 72 -20.27 -18.43 -8.58
C LEU A 72 -20.99 -17.91 -9.82
N LEU A 73 -20.98 -16.59 -10.01
CA LEU A 73 -21.55 -15.95 -11.19
C LEU A 73 -20.53 -15.98 -12.33
N VAL A 74 -20.82 -16.70 -13.41
CA VAL A 74 -19.89 -16.82 -14.54
C VAL A 74 -20.34 -15.91 -15.68
N LEU A 75 -19.68 -14.76 -15.82
CA LEU A 75 -19.92 -13.80 -16.89
C LEU A 75 -19.11 -14.20 -18.13
N THR A 76 -19.80 -14.63 -19.19
CA THR A 76 -19.27 -15.04 -20.50
C THR A 76 -19.68 -14.10 -21.64
N GLN A 77 -20.72 -13.29 -21.47
CA GLN A 77 -21.19 -12.34 -22.48
C GLN A 77 -20.80 -10.91 -22.11
N ALA A 78 -20.97 -9.98 -23.05
CA ALA A 78 -20.71 -8.56 -22.80
C ALA A 78 -21.61 -8.02 -21.67
N GLU A 79 -22.84 -8.50 -21.59
CA GLU A 79 -23.81 -8.19 -20.54
C GLU A 79 -24.59 -9.47 -20.20
N GLN A 80 -24.79 -9.75 -18.91
CA GLN A 80 -25.63 -10.84 -18.43
C GLN A 80 -26.34 -10.49 -17.14
N THR A 81 -27.50 -11.11 -16.94
CA THR A 81 -28.35 -10.90 -15.78
C THR A 81 -28.47 -12.17 -14.96
N PHE A 82 -28.39 -12.02 -13.63
CA PHE A 82 -28.55 -13.07 -12.64
C PHE A 82 -29.64 -12.68 -11.65
N THR A 83 -30.58 -13.57 -11.35
CA THR A 83 -31.75 -13.28 -10.51
C THR A 83 -31.79 -14.18 -9.27
N PHE A 84 -32.17 -13.61 -8.14
CA PHE A 84 -32.20 -14.28 -6.84
C PHE A 84 -33.52 -13.95 -6.12
N GLU A 85 -34.14 -14.95 -5.50
CA GLU A 85 -35.45 -14.79 -4.86
C GLU A 85 -35.38 -14.58 -3.35
N GLY A 86 -36.44 -13.97 -2.81
CA GLY A 86 -36.71 -13.88 -1.38
C GLY A 86 -35.96 -12.76 -0.65
N PHE A 87 -35.70 -11.62 -1.29
CA PHE A 87 -35.12 -10.46 -0.62
C PHE A 87 -36.21 -9.43 -0.29
N ASP A 88 -36.37 -9.08 0.98
CA ASP A 88 -37.34 -8.05 1.42
C ASP A 88 -36.78 -6.62 1.28
N ALA A 89 -35.45 -6.51 1.12
CA ALA A 89 -34.73 -5.27 0.91
C ALA A 89 -33.46 -5.54 0.08
N LEU A 90 -32.88 -4.49 -0.52
CA LEU A 90 -31.62 -4.62 -1.25
C LEU A 90 -30.53 -5.17 -0.32
N PRO A 91 -29.89 -6.31 -0.67
CA PRO A 91 -28.80 -6.86 0.13
C PRO A 91 -27.52 -6.06 -0.06
N VAL A 92 -26.58 -6.27 0.87
CA VAL A 92 -25.20 -5.79 0.69
C VAL A 92 -24.44 -6.79 -0.19
N LEU A 93 -23.93 -6.30 -1.32
CA LEU A 93 -23.22 -7.11 -2.31
C LEU A 93 -21.74 -7.28 -1.93
N SER A 94 -21.33 -8.52 -1.68
CA SER A 94 -19.92 -8.93 -1.67
C SER A 94 -19.62 -9.69 -2.95
N ILE A 95 -18.79 -9.12 -3.83
CA ILE A 95 -18.52 -9.69 -5.16
C ILE A 95 -17.03 -9.74 -5.44
N ASN A 96 -16.63 -10.72 -6.27
CA ASN A 96 -15.24 -11.07 -6.54
C ASN A 96 -14.49 -11.54 -5.27
N ARG A 97 -15.20 -12.24 -4.37
CA ARG A 97 -14.67 -12.84 -3.14
C ARG A 97 -13.44 -13.71 -3.45
N GLY A 98 -12.44 -13.65 -2.58
CA GLY A 98 -11.15 -14.31 -2.78
C GLY A 98 -10.41 -13.92 -4.08
N PHE A 99 -10.71 -12.74 -4.65
CA PHE A 99 -10.20 -12.29 -5.95
C PHE A 99 -10.41 -13.33 -7.07
N SER A 100 -11.62 -13.89 -7.13
CA SER A 100 -11.98 -14.98 -8.05
C SER A 100 -11.67 -14.74 -9.53
N ALA A 101 -11.60 -13.48 -9.96
CA ALA A 101 -11.08 -13.08 -11.26
C ALA A 101 -10.25 -11.78 -11.16
N PRO A 102 -9.20 -11.62 -11.99
CA PRO A 102 -8.35 -10.43 -12.01
C PRO A 102 -8.99 -9.30 -12.83
N VAL A 103 -10.03 -8.70 -12.27
CA VAL A 103 -10.84 -7.65 -12.93
C VAL A 103 -11.02 -6.43 -12.03
N GLU A 104 -11.23 -5.27 -12.64
CA GLU A 104 -11.75 -4.08 -11.94
C GLU A 104 -13.26 -4.25 -11.77
N VAL A 105 -13.78 -4.20 -10.55
CA VAL A 105 -15.22 -4.23 -10.29
C VAL A 105 -15.73 -2.83 -9.97
N VAL A 106 -16.75 -2.39 -10.69
CA VAL A 106 -17.48 -1.15 -10.42
C VAL A 106 -18.90 -1.52 -10.03
N ALA A 107 -19.21 -1.42 -8.75
CA ALA A 107 -20.51 -1.75 -8.18
C ALA A 107 -21.06 -0.56 -7.38
N PRO A 108 -22.40 -0.47 -7.18
CA PRO A 108 -23.05 0.62 -6.45
C PRO A 108 -22.87 0.48 -4.92
N VAL A 109 -21.64 0.27 -4.47
CA VAL A 109 -21.31 0.05 -3.06
C VAL A 109 -21.18 1.40 -2.35
N THR A 110 -22.09 1.65 -1.41
CA THR A 110 -22.09 2.87 -0.59
C THR A 110 -21.04 2.81 0.52
N THR A 111 -20.76 3.93 1.18
CA THR A 111 -19.88 3.96 2.36
C THR A 111 -20.39 3.06 3.48
N ASP A 112 -21.70 3.05 3.73
CA ASP A 112 -22.29 2.20 4.75
C ASP A 112 -22.16 0.72 4.41
N ASP A 113 -22.21 0.37 3.12
CA ASP A 113 -21.98 -1.00 2.66
C ASP A 113 -20.53 -1.43 2.86
N LEU A 114 -19.56 -0.54 2.63
CA LEU A 114 -18.15 -0.83 2.91
C LEU A 114 -17.91 -1.04 4.41
N VAL A 115 -18.50 -0.21 5.27
CA VAL A 115 -18.43 -0.38 6.73
C VAL A 115 -19.06 -1.71 7.15
N PHE A 116 -20.22 -2.04 6.57
CA PHE A 116 -20.88 -3.31 6.80
C PHE A 116 -19.99 -4.49 6.41
N LEU A 117 -19.45 -4.49 5.19
CA LEU A 117 -18.61 -5.58 4.67
C LEU A 117 -17.32 -5.74 5.48
N ALA A 118 -16.63 -4.64 5.83
CA ALA A 118 -15.43 -4.70 6.66
C ALA A 118 -15.69 -5.35 8.04
N ARG A 119 -16.92 -5.19 8.56
CA ARG A 119 -17.34 -5.74 9.84
C ARG A 119 -17.90 -7.16 9.77
N HIS A 120 -18.67 -7.49 8.74
CA HIS A 120 -19.54 -8.66 8.72
C HIS A 120 -19.22 -9.69 7.65
N ASP A 121 -18.47 -9.34 6.60
CA ASP A 121 -18.16 -10.31 5.54
C ASP A 121 -17.32 -11.45 6.13
N ASP A 122 -17.65 -12.68 5.78
CA ASP A 122 -16.94 -13.88 6.22
C ASP A 122 -15.82 -14.28 5.24
N ASP A 123 -15.73 -13.65 4.06
CA ASP A 123 -14.55 -13.74 3.19
C ASP A 123 -13.46 -12.73 3.64
N PRO A 124 -12.29 -13.21 4.06
CA PRO A 124 -11.22 -12.34 4.54
C PRO A 124 -10.72 -11.34 3.47
N PHE A 125 -10.71 -11.74 2.20
CA PHE A 125 -10.30 -10.88 1.10
C PHE A 125 -11.32 -9.76 0.87
N ALA A 126 -12.61 -10.05 0.87
CA ALA A 126 -13.66 -9.05 0.73
C ALA A 126 -13.69 -8.06 1.89
N ARG A 127 -13.45 -8.50 3.15
CA ARG A 127 -13.25 -7.58 4.28
C ARG A 127 -12.08 -6.63 4.06
N TYR A 128 -10.96 -7.16 3.57
CA TYR A 128 -9.78 -6.38 3.24
C TYR A 128 -10.09 -5.36 2.17
N GLU A 129 -10.69 -5.78 1.07
CA GLU A 129 -11.04 -4.91 -0.05
C GLU A 129 -12.01 -3.81 0.39
N ALA A 130 -13.03 -4.14 1.19
CA ALA A 130 -13.96 -3.15 1.74
C ALA A 130 -13.26 -2.11 2.63
N MET A 131 -12.36 -2.55 3.51
CA MET A 131 -11.58 -1.66 4.37
C MET A 131 -10.65 -0.76 3.56
N GLN A 132 -9.95 -1.32 2.56
CA GLN A 132 -9.06 -0.55 1.69
C GLN A 132 -9.85 0.48 0.89
N GLN A 133 -10.97 0.09 0.27
CA GLN A 133 -11.81 1.03 -0.48
C GLN A 133 -12.34 2.16 0.40
N LEU A 134 -12.74 1.86 1.64
CA LEU A 134 -13.20 2.88 2.59
C LEU A 134 -12.11 3.91 2.89
N ILE A 135 -10.89 3.44 3.21
CA ILE A 135 -9.75 4.31 3.50
C ILE A 135 -9.31 5.10 2.26
N VAL A 136 -9.28 4.46 1.08
CA VAL A 136 -8.88 5.10 -0.17
C VAL A 136 -9.86 6.21 -0.55
N ARG A 137 -11.17 5.96 -0.49
CA ARG A 137 -12.21 6.99 -0.73
C ARG A 137 -12.02 8.19 0.20
N TYR A 138 -11.75 7.94 1.48
CA TYR A 138 -11.46 9.01 2.44
C TYR A 138 -10.18 9.79 2.07
N LEU A 139 -9.05 9.12 1.88
CA LEU A 139 -7.76 9.77 1.65
C LEU A 139 -7.74 10.52 0.31
N VAL A 140 -8.25 9.91 -0.75
CA VAL A 140 -8.38 10.56 -2.06
C VAL A 140 -9.31 11.77 -1.97
N GLY A 141 -10.46 11.64 -1.31
CA GLY A 141 -11.38 12.75 -1.10
C GLY A 141 -10.78 13.87 -0.26
N ALA A 142 -10.02 13.53 0.79
CA ALA A 142 -9.35 14.49 1.66
C ALA A 142 -8.26 15.27 0.90
N VAL A 143 -7.45 14.58 0.10
CA VAL A 143 -6.42 15.19 -0.76
C VAL A 143 -7.03 16.02 -1.88
N ALA A 144 -8.17 15.59 -2.45
CA ALA A 144 -8.87 16.34 -3.50
C ALA A 144 -9.71 17.49 -2.96
N GLY A 145 -10.02 17.52 -1.65
CA GLY A 145 -10.93 18.50 -1.05
C GLY A 145 -12.40 18.26 -1.41
N THR A 146 -12.79 17.02 -1.66
CA THR A 146 -14.13 16.63 -2.14
C THR A 146 -14.96 15.87 -1.09
N LEU A 147 -14.47 15.76 0.15
CA LEU A 147 -15.26 15.14 1.23
C LEU A 147 -16.44 16.03 1.62
N GLU A 148 -17.64 15.47 1.56
CA GLU A 148 -18.86 16.12 2.05
C GLU A 148 -18.85 16.27 3.57
N ASN A 149 -18.54 15.18 4.28
CA ASN A 149 -18.42 15.15 5.73
C ASN A 149 -17.18 14.35 6.14
N ARG A 150 -16.10 15.09 6.38
CA ARG A 150 -14.80 14.52 6.77
C ARG A 150 -14.85 13.78 8.10
N GLU A 151 -15.63 14.26 9.06
CA GLU A 151 -15.75 13.66 10.39
C GLU A 151 -16.50 12.33 10.32
N ALA A 152 -17.67 12.31 9.69
CA ALA A 152 -18.43 11.07 9.53
C ALA A 152 -17.63 9.99 8.76
N SER A 153 -16.87 10.39 7.74
CA SER A 153 -16.05 9.45 6.95
C SER A 153 -14.86 8.88 7.74
N ARG A 154 -14.17 9.67 8.58
CA ARG A 154 -13.13 9.12 9.47
C ARG A 154 -13.73 8.24 10.57
N ASP A 155 -14.89 8.63 11.11
CA ASP A 155 -15.58 7.88 12.17
C ASP A 155 -16.00 6.49 11.68
N ALA A 156 -16.48 6.39 10.43
CA ALA A 156 -16.77 5.13 9.76
C ALA A 156 -15.53 4.21 9.68
N ILE A 157 -14.37 4.77 9.33
CA ILE A 157 -13.09 4.03 9.31
C ILE A 157 -12.71 3.58 10.73
N GLY A 158 -12.82 4.47 11.73
CA GLY A 158 -12.53 4.17 13.12
C GLY A 158 -13.43 3.05 13.67
N ALA A 159 -14.71 3.08 13.36
CA ALA A 159 -15.67 2.04 13.75
C ALA A 159 -15.34 0.69 13.11
N ALA A 160 -15.06 0.65 11.80
CA ALA A 160 -14.68 -0.57 11.09
C ALA A 160 -13.35 -1.15 11.62
N MET A 161 -12.33 -0.31 11.80
CA MET A 161 -11.03 -0.72 12.34
C MET A 161 -11.13 -1.18 13.81
N GLY A 162 -11.97 -0.50 14.61
CA GLY A 162 -12.28 -0.92 15.98
C GLY A 162 -12.94 -2.30 16.03
N ALA A 163 -13.89 -2.58 15.14
CA ALA A 163 -14.51 -3.90 15.03
C ALA A 163 -13.49 -4.98 14.62
N ILE A 164 -12.58 -4.67 13.68
CA ILE A 164 -11.48 -5.57 13.30
C ILE A 164 -10.56 -5.85 14.49
N LEU A 165 -10.29 -4.88 15.36
CA LEU A 165 -9.46 -5.09 16.55
C LEU A 165 -10.15 -5.95 17.62
N ASP A 166 -11.47 -5.87 17.73
CA ASP A 166 -12.27 -6.61 18.72
C ASP A 166 -12.68 -8.02 18.27
N ASP A 167 -12.61 -8.31 16.97
CA ASP A 167 -13.07 -9.58 16.41
C ASP A 167 -12.16 -10.73 16.84
N ALA A 168 -12.64 -11.61 17.74
CA ALA A 168 -11.88 -12.76 18.23
C ALA A 168 -11.79 -13.93 17.24
N ALA A 169 -12.65 -13.97 16.21
CA ALA A 169 -12.65 -15.02 15.20
C ALA A 169 -11.59 -14.78 14.10
N LEU A 170 -11.15 -13.52 13.96
CA LEU A 170 -10.15 -13.13 12.97
C LEU A 170 -8.73 -13.54 13.39
N ASP A 171 -8.05 -14.32 12.55
CA ASP A 171 -6.64 -14.64 12.79
C ASP A 171 -5.73 -13.41 12.61
N ASP A 172 -4.57 -13.42 13.26
CA ASP A 172 -3.65 -12.27 13.27
C ASP A 172 -2.91 -12.05 11.93
N LEU A 173 -2.90 -13.02 11.00
CA LEU A 173 -2.35 -12.77 9.67
C LEU A 173 -3.29 -11.82 8.92
N MET A 174 -4.58 -12.17 8.88
CA MET A 174 -5.58 -11.33 8.24
C MET A 174 -5.74 -10.01 8.99
N ARG A 175 -5.85 -10.03 10.32
CA ARG A 175 -5.93 -8.80 11.12
C ARG A 175 -4.78 -7.86 10.80
N GLY A 176 -3.55 -8.38 10.70
CA GLY A 176 -2.39 -7.57 10.33
C GLY A 176 -2.46 -7.00 8.90
N GLU A 177 -3.12 -7.66 7.93
CA GLU A 177 -3.38 -7.08 6.59
C GLU A 177 -4.43 -5.96 6.64
N LEU A 178 -5.54 -6.18 7.35
CA LEU A 178 -6.64 -5.22 7.45
C LEU A 178 -6.25 -3.89 8.11
N LEU A 179 -5.23 -3.91 8.96
CA LEU A 179 -4.77 -2.74 9.72
C LEU A 179 -3.69 -1.92 8.98
N ILE A 180 -3.34 -2.26 7.73
CA ILE A 180 -2.37 -1.49 6.94
C ILE A 180 -3.10 -0.40 6.15
N LEU A 181 -2.69 0.85 6.33
CA LEU A 181 -3.15 1.96 5.49
C LEU A 181 -2.54 1.87 4.08
N PRO A 182 -3.29 2.23 3.02
CA PRO A 182 -2.80 2.28 1.64
C PRO A 182 -1.49 3.07 1.52
N GLY A 183 -0.58 2.60 0.66
CA GLY A 183 0.69 3.26 0.40
C GLY A 183 0.53 4.56 -0.39
N GLU A 184 1.41 5.53 -0.15
CA GLU A 184 1.35 6.86 -0.80
C GLU A 184 1.44 6.79 -2.32
N ALA A 185 2.28 5.91 -2.87
CA ALA A 185 2.37 5.70 -4.31
C ALA A 185 1.06 5.19 -4.91
N TYR A 186 0.33 4.32 -4.21
CA TYR A 186 -0.97 3.83 -4.66
C TYR A 186 -2.01 4.96 -4.63
N LEU A 187 -2.04 5.76 -3.56
CA LEU A 187 -2.92 6.93 -3.45
C LEU A 187 -2.65 7.96 -4.54
N ALA A 188 -1.38 8.19 -4.88
CA ALA A 188 -0.99 9.09 -5.96
C ALA A 188 -1.54 8.63 -7.34
N GLU A 189 -1.60 7.32 -7.60
CA GLU A 189 -2.19 6.81 -8.85
C GLU A 189 -3.72 6.97 -8.91
N GLN A 190 -4.40 7.12 -7.77
CA GLN A 190 -5.84 7.39 -7.72
C GLN A 190 -6.20 8.86 -8.00
N LEU A 191 -5.19 9.73 -8.05
CA LEU A 191 -5.37 11.17 -8.23
C LEU A 191 -4.96 11.58 -9.65
N THR A 192 -5.72 12.51 -10.24
CA THR A 192 -5.37 13.11 -11.54
C THR A 192 -4.06 13.91 -11.45
N CYS A 193 -3.90 14.65 -10.36
CA CYS A 193 -2.69 15.39 -10.01
C CYS A 193 -2.42 15.14 -8.52
N ALA A 194 -1.31 14.48 -8.22
CA ALA A 194 -0.92 14.13 -6.87
C ALA A 194 -0.14 15.29 -6.24
N ASP A 195 -0.52 15.68 -5.03
CA ASP A 195 0.35 16.47 -4.14
C ASP A 195 0.96 15.51 -3.11
N PRO A 196 2.23 15.08 -3.27
CA PRO A 196 2.83 14.09 -2.39
C PRO A 196 2.86 14.55 -0.92
N THR A 197 3.03 15.85 -0.68
CA THR A 197 3.06 16.38 0.69
C THR A 197 1.66 16.38 1.30
N ARG A 198 0.61 16.68 0.53
CA ARG A 198 -0.76 16.55 1.01
C ARG A 198 -1.16 15.10 1.23
N ILE A 199 -0.78 14.17 0.33
CA ILE A 199 -1.00 12.73 0.51
C ILE A 199 -0.36 12.26 1.83
N PHE A 200 0.90 12.61 2.06
CA PHE A 200 1.60 12.32 3.30
C PHE A 200 0.85 12.88 4.51
N ALA A 201 0.53 14.17 4.51
CA ALA A 201 -0.13 14.84 5.63
C ALA A 201 -1.51 14.23 5.95
N GLU A 202 -2.31 13.92 4.93
CA GLU A 202 -3.63 13.32 5.08
C GLU A 202 -3.56 11.88 5.60
N ARG A 203 -2.62 11.09 5.07
CA ARG A 203 -2.39 9.71 5.51
C ARG A 203 -1.91 9.65 6.96
N GLU A 204 -0.92 10.47 7.31
CA GLU A 204 -0.37 10.53 8.66
C GLU A 204 -1.36 11.15 9.66
N GLY A 205 -2.18 12.09 9.21
CA GLY A 205 -3.29 12.66 9.98
C GLY A 205 -4.36 11.61 10.31
N LEU A 206 -4.78 10.79 9.34
CA LEU A 206 -5.69 9.66 9.60
C LEU A 206 -5.04 8.64 10.54
N LYS A 207 -3.77 8.30 10.33
CA LYS A 207 -3.03 7.36 11.17
C LYS A 207 -3.00 7.82 12.63
N ARG A 208 -2.73 9.11 12.86
CA ARG A 208 -2.75 9.73 14.19
C ARG A 208 -4.15 9.66 14.80
N TRP A 209 -5.18 10.10 14.08
CA TRP A 209 -6.55 10.08 14.57
C TRP A 209 -7.02 8.66 14.95
N LEU A 210 -6.66 7.64 14.16
CA LEU A 210 -6.94 6.23 14.47
C LEU A 210 -6.16 5.71 15.67
N GLY A 211 -4.91 6.15 15.81
CA GLY A 211 -4.09 5.85 16.99
C GLY A 211 -4.72 6.39 18.29
N GLU A 212 -5.26 7.61 18.25
CA GLU A 212 -5.85 8.31 19.40
C GLU A 212 -7.19 7.67 19.74
N THR A 213 -8.05 7.52 18.73
CA THR A 213 -9.41 7.00 18.88
C THR A 213 -9.44 5.56 19.39
N LEU A 214 -8.44 4.74 19.00
CA LEU A 214 -8.37 3.32 19.34
C LEU A 214 -7.19 2.99 20.26
N LEU A 215 -6.64 3.98 20.99
CA LEU A 215 -5.40 3.85 21.77
C LEU A 215 -5.36 2.61 22.66
N ALA A 216 -6.39 2.42 23.49
CA ALA A 216 -6.47 1.27 24.39
C ALA A 216 -6.44 -0.08 23.64
N LYS A 217 -7.00 -0.14 22.44
CA LYS A 217 -7.01 -1.36 21.61
C LYS A 217 -5.64 -1.61 20.99
N TRP A 218 -4.92 -0.57 20.58
CA TRP A 218 -3.53 -0.71 20.08
C TRP A 218 -2.58 -1.21 21.17
N LEU A 219 -2.69 -0.68 22.38
CA LEU A 219 -1.92 -1.15 23.54
C LEU A 219 -2.22 -2.62 23.83
N SER A 220 -3.49 -2.98 23.94
CA SER A 220 -3.93 -4.37 24.18
C SER A 220 -3.47 -5.32 23.07
N LEU A 221 -3.55 -4.90 21.80
CA LEU A 221 -3.05 -5.69 20.67
C LEU A 221 -1.54 -5.92 20.77
N HIS A 222 -0.77 -4.87 21.08
CA HIS A 222 0.68 -4.97 21.24
C HIS A 222 1.05 -5.94 22.38
N ASP A 223 0.42 -5.79 23.55
CA ASP A 223 0.68 -6.64 24.72
C ASP A 223 0.36 -8.11 24.43
N ARG A 224 -0.84 -8.38 23.89
CA ARG A 224 -1.29 -9.73 23.52
C ARG A 224 -0.34 -10.38 22.53
N CYS A 225 0.00 -9.68 21.45
CA CYS A 225 0.86 -10.22 20.40
C CYS A 225 2.34 -10.32 20.81
N SER A 226 2.80 -9.49 21.76
CA SER A 226 4.15 -9.58 22.33
C SER A 226 4.33 -10.78 23.26
N ALA A 227 3.25 -11.24 23.89
CA ALA A 227 3.25 -12.45 24.73
C ALA A 227 3.35 -13.76 23.91
N VAL A 228 3.13 -13.71 22.59
CA VAL A 228 3.22 -14.89 21.71
C VAL A 228 4.69 -15.22 21.44
N PRO A 229 5.18 -16.43 21.81
CA PRO A 229 6.56 -16.84 21.54
C PRO A 229 6.87 -16.90 20.05
N TYR A 230 8.16 -16.77 19.72
CA TYR A 230 8.60 -16.96 18.33
C TYR A 230 8.38 -18.41 17.87
N SER A 231 7.70 -18.56 16.74
CA SER A 231 7.67 -19.78 15.95
C SER A 231 7.49 -19.45 14.46
N LEU A 232 7.54 -20.49 13.63
CA LEU A 232 7.22 -20.41 12.20
C LEU A 232 5.74 -20.68 11.89
N ASP A 233 4.88 -20.94 12.87
CA ASP A 233 3.45 -21.19 12.63
C ASP A 233 2.70 -19.91 12.21
N ALA A 234 1.46 -20.09 11.74
CA ALA A 234 0.62 -19.00 11.27
C ALA A 234 0.31 -17.97 12.38
N ALA A 235 0.02 -18.44 13.59
CA ALA A 235 -0.35 -17.59 14.72
C ALA A 235 0.81 -16.68 15.15
N ALA A 236 2.02 -17.23 15.31
CA ALA A 236 3.20 -16.46 15.66
C ALA A 236 3.60 -15.47 14.55
N ARG A 237 3.46 -15.85 13.27
CA ARG A 237 3.68 -14.91 12.15
C ARG A 237 2.69 -13.74 12.18
N GLY A 238 1.40 -14.04 12.40
CA GLY A 238 0.36 -13.02 12.56
C GLY A 238 0.63 -12.10 13.74
N ALA A 239 0.98 -12.65 14.90
CA ALA A 239 1.28 -11.87 16.09
C ALA A 239 2.45 -10.90 15.86
N ARG A 240 3.52 -11.32 15.18
CA ARG A 240 4.65 -10.43 14.84
C ARG A 240 4.23 -9.26 13.94
N LYS A 241 3.34 -9.52 13.00
CA LYS A 241 2.76 -8.50 12.14
C LYS A 241 1.90 -7.52 12.94
N CYS A 242 0.96 -8.03 13.72
CA CYS A 242 0.05 -7.23 14.53
C CYS A 242 0.76 -6.36 15.56
N LYS A 243 1.76 -6.88 16.31
CA LYS A 243 2.49 -6.06 17.29
C LYS A 243 3.30 -4.93 16.62
N THR A 244 3.90 -5.19 15.46
CA THR A 244 4.59 -4.13 14.70
C THR A 244 3.59 -3.08 14.19
N GLN A 245 2.43 -3.51 13.71
CA GLN A 245 1.39 -2.58 13.25
C GLN A 245 0.84 -1.72 14.39
N ALA A 246 0.66 -2.30 15.58
CA ALA A 246 0.28 -1.54 16.77
C ALA A 246 1.32 -0.44 17.09
N LEU A 247 2.62 -0.78 17.04
CA LEU A 247 3.68 0.22 17.23
C LEU A 247 3.63 1.34 16.18
N VAL A 248 3.27 1.05 14.93
CA VAL A 248 3.14 2.06 13.87
C VAL A 248 2.03 3.10 14.18
N TYR A 249 0.91 2.66 14.75
CA TYR A 249 -0.16 3.57 15.18
C TYR A 249 0.19 4.32 16.46
N LEU A 250 0.78 3.62 17.45
CA LEU A 250 1.26 4.24 18.69
C LEU A 250 2.31 5.32 18.40
N ALA A 251 3.25 5.07 17.48
CA ALA A 251 4.28 6.04 17.11
C ALA A 251 3.72 7.35 16.54
N ALA A 252 2.54 7.31 15.92
CA ALA A 252 1.88 8.52 15.40
C ALA A 252 1.18 9.35 16.49
N THR A 253 0.95 8.77 17.67
CA THR A 253 0.04 9.32 18.71
C THR A 253 0.69 9.51 20.06
N ASP A 254 1.36 8.49 20.56
CA ASP A 254 2.24 8.56 21.73
C ASP A 254 3.64 8.07 21.35
N PRO A 255 4.48 8.96 20.78
CA PRO A 255 5.86 8.63 20.40
C PRO A 255 6.72 8.08 21.55
N ALA A 256 6.47 8.50 22.79
CA ALA A 256 7.25 8.08 23.94
C ALA A 256 6.89 6.63 24.33
N GLU A 257 5.61 6.32 24.42
CA GLU A 257 5.13 4.94 24.68
C GLU A 257 5.55 4.00 23.55
N ALA A 258 5.44 4.45 22.29
CA ALA A 258 5.89 3.68 21.13
C ALA A 258 7.41 3.42 21.16
N ALA A 259 8.22 4.42 21.52
CA ALA A 259 9.67 4.26 21.64
C ALA A 259 10.02 3.23 22.74
N ALA A 260 9.40 3.34 23.92
CA ALA A 260 9.61 2.40 25.01
C ALA A 260 9.27 0.95 24.62
N ARG A 261 8.08 0.74 24.02
CA ARG A 261 7.64 -0.59 23.56
C ARG A 261 8.47 -1.13 22.41
N ALA A 262 8.81 -0.29 21.44
CA ALA A 262 9.66 -0.69 20.32
C ALA A 262 11.06 -1.06 20.81
N LYS A 263 11.65 -0.30 21.74
CA LYS A 263 12.95 -0.64 22.34
C LYS A 263 12.90 -1.95 23.11
N ALA A 264 11.87 -2.16 23.93
CA ALA A 264 11.68 -3.43 24.64
C ALA A 264 11.52 -4.62 23.67
N GLN A 265 10.73 -4.45 22.60
CA GLN A 265 10.60 -5.46 21.54
C GLN A 265 11.92 -5.72 20.82
N TYR A 266 12.70 -4.68 20.51
CA TYR A 266 14.00 -4.78 19.86
C TYR A 266 14.99 -5.61 20.71
N ASP A 267 15.07 -5.29 22.00
CA ASP A 267 15.99 -5.92 22.94
C ASP A 267 15.63 -7.39 23.20
N ALA A 268 14.33 -7.68 23.33
CA ALA A 268 13.82 -9.03 23.56
C ALA A 268 13.76 -9.90 22.28
N ALA A 269 13.91 -9.31 21.09
CA ALA A 269 13.72 -10.01 19.83
C ALA A 269 14.72 -11.18 19.67
N THR A 270 14.21 -12.39 19.46
CA THR A 270 15.01 -13.58 19.12
C THR A 270 15.07 -13.84 17.61
N ASN A 271 14.40 -13.02 16.81
CA ASN A 271 14.26 -13.17 15.36
C ASN A 271 14.39 -11.83 14.64
N MET A 272 14.70 -11.87 13.33
CA MET A 272 14.91 -10.66 12.52
C MET A 272 13.61 -9.87 12.27
N THR A 273 12.45 -10.53 12.16
CA THR A 273 11.17 -9.84 11.90
C THR A 273 10.82 -8.87 13.02
N ASP A 274 10.89 -9.33 14.28
CA ASP A 274 10.58 -8.48 15.44
C ASP A 274 11.59 -7.36 15.62
N ARG A 275 12.88 -7.68 15.44
CA ARG A 275 13.96 -6.71 15.56
C ARG A 275 13.85 -5.63 14.49
N GLN A 276 13.61 -6.00 13.22
CA GLN A 276 13.41 -5.03 12.14
C GLN A 276 12.15 -4.21 12.33
N GLY A 277 11.03 -4.84 12.73
CA GLY A 277 9.77 -4.13 12.95
C GLY A 277 9.90 -3.06 14.04
N ALA A 278 10.57 -3.38 15.14
CA ALA A 278 10.87 -2.43 16.19
C ALA A 278 11.84 -1.32 15.72
N LEU A 279 12.92 -1.69 15.03
CA LEU A 279 13.91 -0.71 14.55
C LEU A 279 13.31 0.24 13.50
N MET A 280 12.43 -0.24 12.63
CA MET A 280 11.69 0.58 11.67
C MET A 280 10.92 1.72 12.37
N VAL A 281 10.23 1.38 13.46
CA VAL A 281 9.47 2.36 14.26
C VAL A 281 10.43 3.34 14.93
N LEU A 282 11.46 2.85 15.63
CA LEU A 282 12.47 3.69 16.28
C LEU A 282 13.17 4.65 15.30
N CYS A 283 13.51 4.19 14.10
CA CYS A 283 14.11 5.02 13.05
C CYS A 283 13.23 6.21 12.67
N SER A 284 11.91 6.07 12.77
CA SER A 284 10.92 7.10 12.41
C SER A 284 10.66 8.11 13.53
N LEU A 285 11.16 7.85 14.75
CA LEU A 285 10.99 8.71 15.92
C LEU A 285 12.25 9.55 16.16
N ASP A 286 12.10 10.74 16.76
CA ASP A 286 13.21 11.54 17.28
C ASP A 286 13.38 11.24 18.78
N CYS A 287 14.08 10.15 19.09
CA CYS A 287 14.21 9.61 20.45
C CYS A 287 15.62 9.02 20.70
N PRO A 288 16.12 9.01 21.95
CA PRO A 288 17.43 8.44 22.27
C PRO A 288 17.52 6.93 22.01
N GLU A 289 16.41 6.20 22.12
CA GLU A 289 16.32 4.76 21.84
C GLU A 289 16.74 4.44 20.40
N ARG A 290 16.46 5.34 19.45
CA ARG A 290 16.86 5.22 18.04
C ARG A 290 18.36 5.01 17.87
N GLU A 291 19.17 5.90 18.43
CA GLU A 291 20.62 5.85 18.27
C GLU A 291 21.20 4.57 18.88
N SER A 292 20.74 4.20 20.08
CA SER A 292 21.20 2.99 20.75
C SER A 292 20.85 1.72 19.97
N ALA A 293 19.64 1.63 19.40
CA ALA A 293 19.20 0.48 18.63
C ALA A 293 19.89 0.40 17.26
N LEU A 294 20.12 1.55 16.60
CA LEU A 294 20.89 1.60 15.35
C LEU A 294 22.34 1.15 15.54
N ALA A 295 22.98 1.59 16.62
CA ALA A 295 24.35 1.19 16.96
C ALA A 295 24.43 -0.30 17.31
N ASP A 296 23.52 -0.83 18.15
CA ASP A 296 23.47 -2.27 18.44
C ASP A 296 23.20 -3.09 17.17
N PHE A 297 22.26 -2.69 16.32
CA PHE A 297 21.93 -3.44 15.11
C PHE A 297 23.14 -3.52 14.17
N HIS A 298 23.83 -2.40 13.98
CA HIS A 298 25.01 -2.32 13.13
C HIS A 298 26.13 -3.22 13.66
N ALA A 299 26.49 -3.08 14.94
CA ALA A 299 27.55 -3.88 15.59
C ALA A 299 27.21 -5.38 15.62
N ARG A 300 25.97 -5.72 15.94
CA ARG A 300 25.49 -7.12 16.04
C ARG A 300 25.59 -7.87 14.72
N PHE A 301 25.41 -7.17 13.61
CA PHE A 301 25.41 -7.76 12.27
C PHE A 301 26.61 -7.31 11.43
N GLU A 302 27.67 -6.85 12.07
CA GLU A 302 28.95 -6.57 11.43
C GLU A 302 29.40 -7.78 10.60
N GLY A 303 29.91 -7.52 9.39
CA GLY A 303 30.29 -8.55 8.43
C GLY A 303 29.13 -9.20 7.65
N ASN A 304 27.86 -8.97 8.02
CA ASN A 304 26.72 -9.44 7.25
C ASN A 304 26.16 -8.34 6.33
N MET A 305 26.73 -8.25 5.12
CA MET A 305 26.40 -7.18 4.17
C MET A 305 24.90 -7.05 3.85
N LEU A 306 24.16 -8.17 3.73
CA LEU A 306 22.73 -8.16 3.42
C LEU A 306 21.89 -7.61 4.59
N VAL A 307 22.34 -7.83 5.83
CA VAL A 307 21.67 -7.27 7.01
C VAL A 307 22.03 -5.81 7.20
N ILE A 308 23.27 -5.42 6.90
CA ILE A 308 23.64 -4.00 6.88
C ILE A 308 22.87 -3.25 5.79
N ASP A 309 22.59 -3.85 4.63
CA ASP A 309 21.70 -3.24 3.62
C ASP A 309 20.31 -2.93 4.22
N LYS A 310 19.74 -3.84 5.02
CA LYS A 310 18.48 -3.57 5.74
C LYS A 310 18.61 -2.38 6.70
N TRP A 311 19.74 -2.25 7.39
CA TRP A 311 20.01 -1.13 8.29
C TRP A 311 20.05 0.23 7.56
N PHE A 312 20.62 0.28 6.35
CA PHE A 312 20.54 1.47 5.48
C PHE A 312 19.09 1.76 5.06
N SER A 313 18.37 0.75 4.60
CA SER A 313 16.98 0.93 4.11
C SER A 313 16.02 1.38 5.21
N LEU A 314 16.17 0.87 6.44
CA LEU A 314 15.31 1.24 7.57
C LEU A 314 15.44 2.73 7.92
N GLN A 315 16.64 3.30 7.81
CA GLN A 315 16.88 4.72 8.07
C GLN A 315 16.39 5.59 6.91
N ALA A 316 16.72 5.20 5.67
CA ALA A 316 16.37 5.95 4.46
C ALA A 316 14.85 5.97 4.17
N GLY A 317 14.14 4.90 4.54
CA GLY A 317 12.69 4.80 4.43
C GLY A 317 11.90 5.28 5.66
N SER A 318 12.57 5.87 6.66
CA SER A 318 11.92 6.28 7.91
C SER A 318 11.06 7.55 7.76
N LEU A 319 10.06 7.72 8.63
CA LEU A 319 9.23 8.94 8.67
C LEU A 319 9.85 10.06 9.52
N ASN A 320 11.16 9.97 9.80
CA ASN A 320 11.84 10.95 10.63
C ASN A 320 11.96 12.29 9.86
N PRO A 321 11.63 13.44 10.48
CA PRO A 321 11.74 14.75 9.83
C PRO A 321 13.15 15.08 9.28
N LYS A 322 14.19 14.43 9.81
CA LYS A 322 15.61 14.58 9.43
C LYS A 322 16.09 13.50 8.45
N VAL A 323 15.19 12.79 7.76
CA VAL A 323 15.56 11.65 6.91
C VAL A 323 16.55 12.02 5.79
N THR A 324 16.43 13.20 5.22
CA THR A 324 17.37 13.69 4.18
C THR A 324 18.78 13.86 4.74
N GLU A 325 18.91 14.40 5.95
CA GLU A 325 20.18 14.56 6.67
C GLU A 325 20.78 13.20 7.02
N HIS A 326 19.95 12.26 7.49
CA HIS A 326 20.38 10.88 7.77
C HIS A 326 20.92 10.20 6.50
N VAL A 327 20.23 10.31 5.37
CA VAL A 327 20.68 9.72 4.10
C VAL A 327 21.99 10.34 3.62
N LYS A 328 22.17 11.65 3.77
CA LYS A 328 23.44 12.32 3.45
C LYS A 328 24.58 11.81 4.33
N ALA A 329 24.37 11.66 5.64
CA ALA A 329 25.36 11.08 6.54
C ALA A 329 25.68 9.62 6.18
N LEU A 330 24.66 8.82 5.91
CA LEU A 330 24.79 7.42 5.50
C LEU A 330 25.55 7.26 4.18
N SER A 331 25.44 8.21 3.26
CA SER A 331 26.21 8.19 2.01
C SER A 331 27.72 8.34 2.21
N GLN A 332 28.16 8.75 3.41
CA GLN A 332 29.56 8.87 3.83
C GLN A 332 29.95 7.81 4.87
N HIS A 333 29.06 6.88 5.20
CA HIS A 333 29.32 5.85 6.20
C HIS A 333 30.41 4.87 5.70
N ALA A 334 31.23 4.34 6.61
CA ALA A 334 32.36 3.45 6.27
C ALA A 334 31.94 2.22 5.46
N ASP A 335 30.76 1.65 5.75
CA ASP A 335 30.24 0.51 4.98
C ASP A 335 29.53 0.90 3.68
N PHE A 336 29.37 2.19 3.39
CA PHE A 336 28.74 2.61 2.14
C PHE A 336 29.75 2.63 1.00
N THR A 337 29.40 2.02 -0.13
CA THR A 337 30.21 2.06 -1.35
C THR A 337 29.34 2.11 -2.60
N MET A 338 29.76 2.95 -3.55
CA MET A 338 29.13 3.10 -4.87
C MET A 338 29.31 1.86 -5.77
N THR A 339 30.32 1.03 -5.52
CA THR A 339 30.61 -0.14 -6.36
C THR A 339 29.77 -1.37 -6.02
N ASN A 340 28.99 -1.33 -4.93
CA ASN A 340 28.06 -2.39 -4.55
C ASN A 340 26.61 -2.00 -4.90
N PRO A 341 26.00 -2.60 -5.94
CA PRO A 341 24.62 -2.29 -6.34
C PRO A 341 23.56 -2.51 -5.26
N ASN A 342 23.77 -3.46 -4.34
CA ASN A 342 22.83 -3.70 -3.23
C ASN A 342 22.90 -2.55 -2.24
N ARG A 343 24.11 -2.10 -1.89
CA ARG A 343 24.34 -0.99 -0.96
C ARG A 343 23.77 0.33 -1.48
N VAL A 344 24.00 0.63 -2.76
CA VAL A 344 23.44 1.82 -3.42
C VAL A 344 21.91 1.77 -3.40
N ARG A 345 21.30 0.64 -3.77
CA ARG A 345 19.84 0.48 -3.72
C ARG A 345 19.29 0.58 -2.30
N ALA A 346 19.96 -0.04 -1.34
CA ALA A 346 19.55 -0.07 0.05
C ALA A 346 19.39 1.33 0.66
N LEU A 347 20.29 2.26 0.32
CA LEU A 347 20.21 3.65 0.75
C LEU A 347 19.27 4.46 -0.16
N TRP A 348 19.57 4.52 -1.45
CA TRP A 348 19.01 5.54 -2.32
C TRP A 348 17.65 5.18 -2.91
N MET A 349 17.34 3.90 -3.12
CA MET A 349 15.99 3.52 -3.57
C MET A 349 14.98 3.65 -2.43
N ALA A 350 15.41 3.33 -1.20
CA ALA A 350 14.60 3.57 -0.02
C ALA A 350 14.32 5.07 0.16
N TYR A 351 15.33 5.93 -0.05
CA TYR A 351 15.14 7.39 -0.02
C TYR A 351 14.24 7.90 -1.15
N ALA A 352 14.42 7.42 -2.39
CA ALA A 352 13.58 7.84 -3.52
C ALA A 352 12.11 7.42 -3.36
N ALA A 353 11.85 6.32 -2.63
CA ALA A 353 10.50 5.88 -2.27
C ALA A 353 9.92 6.63 -1.06
N ASN A 354 10.75 7.34 -0.29
CA ASN A 354 10.33 8.14 0.85
C ASN A 354 9.79 9.49 0.36
N ALA A 355 8.48 9.62 0.27
CA ALA A 355 7.84 10.83 -0.27
C ALA A 355 8.21 12.09 0.52
N GLN A 356 8.31 12.00 1.85
CA GLN A 356 8.67 13.12 2.72
C GLN A 356 10.07 13.68 2.38
N GLY A 357 11.05 12.80 2.16
CA GLY A 357 12.42 13.18 1.79
C GLY A 357 12.56 13.54 0.31
N PHE A 358 12.05 12.70 -0.58
CA PHE A 358 12.19 12.85 -2.03
C PHE A 358 11.46 14.08 -2.57
N HIS A 359 10.22 14.31 -2.12
CA HIS A 359 9.38 15.45 -2.53
C HIS A 359 9.48 16.65 -1.58
N ARG A 360 10.52 16.71 -0.76
CA ARG A 360 10.80 17.85 0.13
C ARG A 360 10.79 19.16 -0.66
N GLU A 361 10.20 20.19 -0.07
CA GLU A 361 10.14 21.53 -0.64
C GLU A 361 11.53 22.03 -1.06
N GLY A 362 11.61 22.72 -2.20
CA GLY A 362 12.88 23.19 -2.77
C GLY A 362 13.70 22.12 -3.51
N GLY A 363 13.18 20.88 -3.67
CA GLY A 363 13.72 19.89 -4.61
C GLY A 363 15.11 19.35 -4.25
N GLU A 364 15.52 19.38 -2.97
CA GLU A 364 16.78 18.76 -2.53
C GLU A 364 16.77 17.25 -2.80
N GLY A 365 15.65 16.56 -2.56
CA GLY A 365 15.52 15.13 -2.84
C GLY A 365 15.76 14.79 -4.31
N TYR A 366 15.21 15.58 -5.24
CA TYR A 366 15.43 15.41 -6.68
C TYR A 366 16.89 15.60 -7.07
N ARG A 367 17.53 16.67 -6.57
CA ARG A 367 18.95 16.94 -6.80
C ARG A 367 19.85 15.83 -6.30
N LEU A 368 19.59 15.29 -5.11
CA LEU A 368 20.35 14.18 -4.53
C LEU A 368 20.28 12.91 -5.41
N ILE A 369 19.10 12.57 -5.93
CA ILE A 369 18.93 11.42 -6.83
C ILE A 369 19.60 11.67 -8.19
N ALA A 370 19.50 12.88 -8.74
CA ALA A 370 20.16 13.20 -9.99
C ALA A 370 21.69 13.24 -9.86
N ASP A 371 22.23 13.74 -8.74
CA ASP A 371 23.66 13.68 -8.42
C ASP A 371 24.15 12.24 -8.25
N LEU A 372 23.34 11.39 -7.63
CA LEU A 372 23.61 9.96 -7.56
C LEU A 372 23.69 9.33 -8.95
N ILE A 373 22.69 9.59 -9.82
CA ILE A 373 22.67 9.05 -11.19
C ILE A 373 23.94 9.44 -11.93
N LEU A 374 24.32 10.72 -11.90
CA LEU A 374 25.52 11.21 -12.60
C LEU A 374 26.82 10.64 -12.05
N LYS A 375 26.91 10.39 -10.73
CA LYS A 375 28.08 9.76 -10.10
C LYS A 375 28.14 8.25 -10.37
N LEU A 376 26.99 7.59 -10.41
CA LEU A 376 26.90 6.14 -10.55
C LEU A 376 26.98 5.69 -12.00
N ASP A 377 26.53 6.51 -12.95
CA ASP A 377 26.48 6.14 -14.37
C ASP A 377 27.84 5.69 -14.95
N PRO A 378 28.98 6.38 -14.69
CA PRO A 378 30.30 5.91 -15.13
C PRO A 378 30.76 4.60 -14.47
N ILE A 379 30.21 4.27 -13.29
CA ILE A 379 30.56 3.06 -12.53
C ILE A 379 29.70 1.89 -13.00
N ASN A 380 28.38 2.12 -13.14
CA ASN A 380 27.41 1.13 -13.51
C ASN A 380 26.12 1.78 -14.08
N GLY A 381 26.12 2.08 -15.37
CA GLY A 381 25.00 2.70 -16.08
C GLY A 381 23.67 1.93 -15.95
N ASN A 382 23.71 0.59 -15.90
CA ASN A 382 22.50 -0.21 -15.73
C ASN A 382 21.85 0.00 -14.35
N VAL A 383 22.65 0.13 -13.29
CA VAL A 383 22.14 0.40 -11.94
C VAL A 383 21.70 1.87 -11.83
N ALA A 384 22.46 2.81 -12.40
CA ALA A 384 22.11 4.23 -12.44
C ALA A 384 20.76 4.47 -13.12
N ALA A 385 20.49 3.79 -14.25
CA ALA A 385 19.24 3.91 -14.99
C ALA A 385 17.99 3.57 -14.16
N ARG A 386 18.11 2.72 -13.13
CA ARG A 386 17.00 2.38 -12.23
C ARG A 386 16.56 3.52 -11.32
N PHE A 387 17.37 4.56 -11.16
CA PHE A 387 17.07 5.74 -10.33
C PHE A 387 16.38 6.86 -11.10
N VAL A 388 16.27 6.75 -12.43
CA VAL A 388 15.55 7.72 -13.29
C VAL A 388 14.03 7.68 -13.07
N PRO A 389 13.35 6.52 -12.98
CA PRO A 389 11.88 6.47 -12.91
C PRO A 389 11.21 7.29 -11.79
N PRO A 390 11.77 7.39 -10.56
CA PRO A 390 11.25 8.32 -9.56
C PRO A 390 11.13 9.77 -10.05
N LEU A 391 12.11 10.28 -10.80
CA LEU A 391 12.06 11.61 -11.44
C LEU A 391 11.13 11.64 -12.66
N GLY A 392 11.02 10.51 -13.38
CA GLY A 392 10.17 10.37 -14.55
C GLY A 392 8.67 10.49 -14.27
N ARG A 393 8.24 10.46 -13.01
CA ARG A 393 6.84 10.66 -12.60
C ARG A 393 6.42 12.13 -12.51
N TRP A 394 7.20 13.06 -13.06
CA TRP A 394 6.98 14.51 -12.95
C TRP A 394 5.60 14.97 -13.46
N LYS A 395 5.00 14.28 -14.45
CA LYS A 395 3.63 14.60 -14.93
C LYS A 395 2.51 14.23 -13.97
N LYS A 396 2.78 13.42 -12.95
CA LYS A 396 1.78 12.98 -11.96
C LYS A 396 1.68 13.91 -10.76
N VAL A 397 2.62 14.81 -10.57
CA VAL A 397 2.68 15.71 -9.41
C VAL A 397 2.24 17.14 -9.77
N ASP A 398 2.08 17.98 -8.76
CA ASP A 398 1.81 19.41 -8.94
C ASP A 398 2.88 20.12 -9.79
N GLU A 399 2.49 21.23 -10.41
CA GLU A 399 3.30 21.97 -11.38
C GLU A 399 4.67 22.42 -10.82
N ALA A 400 4.72 22.84 -9.56
CA ALA A 400 5.96 23.31 -8.94
C ALA A 400 6.97 22.15 -8.78
N ARG A 401 6.51 20.99 -8.27
CA ARG A 401 7.35 19.78 -8.19
C ARG A 401 7.70 19.23 -9.57
N ALA A 402 6.76 19.24 -10.50
CA ALA A 402 6.95 18.80 -11.87
C ALA A 402 8.09 19.57 -12.55
N ALA A 403 8.12 20.89 -12.41
CA ALA A 403 9.19 21.74 -12.94
C ALA A 403 10.57 21.38 -12.36
N LEU A 404 10.66 21.16 -11.04
CA LEU A 404 11.91 20.79 -10.39
C LEU A 404 12.41 19.40 -10.81
N MET A 405 11.51 18.41 -10.86
CA MET A 405 11.86 17.05 -11.28
C MET A 405 12.30 17.02 -12.75
N ARG A 406 11.59 17.74 -13.62
CA ARG A 406 11.93 17.86 -15.03
C ARG A 406 13.27 18.57 -15.24
N ALA A 407 13.56 19.63 -14.49
CA ALA A 407 14.85 20.32 -14.57
C ALA A 407 16.02 19.37 -14.23
N GLU A 408 15.86 18.48 -13.25
CA GLU A 408 16.87 17.46 -12.95
C GLU A 408 17.00 16.40 -14.04
N LEU A 409 15.89 15.98 -14.70
CA LEU A 409 15.96 15.11 -15.87
C LEU A 409 16.70 15.78 -17.05
N GLU A 410 16.41 17.05 -17.32
CA GLU A 410 17.10 17.83 -18.36
C GLU A 410 18.59 18.00 -18.04
N ARG A 411 18.93 18.22 -16.75
CA ARG A 411 20.32 18.26 -16.28
C ARG A 411 21.04 16.94 -16.50
N ILE A 412 20.40 15.81 -16.21
CA ILE A 412 20.99 14.49 -16.48
C ILE A 412 21.18 14.30 -17.98
N ALA A 413 20.17 14.60 -18.80
CA ALA A 413 20.20 14.45 -20.26
C ALA A 413 21.34 15.25 -20.92
N ALA A 414 21.66 16.42 -20.37
CA ALA A 414 22.71 17.30 -20.85
C ALA A 414 24.14 16.83 -20.49
N ALA A 415 24.30 15.78 -19.67
CA ALA A 415 25.62 15.31 -19.29
C ALA A 415 26.38 14.73 -20.50
N PRO A 416 27.67 15.09 -20.69
CA PRO A 416 28.41 14.82 -21.92
C PRO A 416 28.67 13.33 -22.17
N SER A 417 28.66 12.50 -21.12
CA SER A 417 29.13 11.11 -21.18
C SER A 417 28.16 10.14 -20.50
N LEU A 418 26.85 10.25 -20.80
CA LEU A 418 25.87 9.28 -20.30
C LEU A 418 26.02 7.92 -20.98
N SER A 419 25.90 6.85 -20.17
CA SER A 419 25.66 5.51 -20.68
C SER A 419 24.38 5.42 -21.51
N ARG A 420 24.31 4.39 -22.36
CA ARG A 420 23.12 4.14 -23.19
C ARG A 420 21.88 3.90 -22.33
N ASP A 421 22.01 3.13 -21.24
CA ASP A 421 20.91 2.78 -20.34
C ASP A 421 20.28 4.03 -19.69
N VAL A 422 21.10 4.94 -19.16
CA VAL A 422 20.59 6.19 -18.55
C VAL A 422 20.00 7.12 -19.60
N ARG A 423 20.67 7.27 -20.74
CA ARG A 423 20.17 8.11 -21.86
C ARG A 423 18.79 7.66 -22.32
N GLU A 424 18.60 6.36 -22.54
CA GLU A 424 17.32 5.81 -22.96
C GLU A 424 16.21 6.09 -21.92
N GLN A 425 16.47 5.85 -20.64
CA GLN A 425 15.48 6.07 -19.58
C GLN A 425 15.11 7.55 -19.40
N VAL A 426 16.09 8.45 -19.46
CA VAL A 426 15.85 9.89 -19.31
C VAL A 426 15.07 10.44 -20.51
N THR A 427 15.45 10.06 -21.74
CA THR A 427 14.71 10.45 -22.95
C THR A 427 13.25 10.00 -22.87
N LYS A 428 13.02 8.72 -22.55
CA LYS A 428 11.65 8.20 -22.35
C LYS A 428 10.88 8.96 -21.27
N SER A 429 11.54 9.32 -20.17
CA SER A 429 10.91 10.05 -19.06
C SER A 429 10.57 11.51 -19.39
N LEU A 430 11.31 12.14 -20.32
CA LEU A 430 11.02 13.50 -20.79
C LEU A 430 9.92 13.54 -21.86
N GLU A 431 9.80 12.47 -22.65
CA GLU A 431 8.77 12.31 -23.69
C GLU A 431 7.42 11.83 -23.14
N ALA A 432 7.44 10.91 -22.16
CA ALA A 432 6.28 10.37 -21.46
C ALA A 432 5.49 11.48 -20.77
#